data_AF-A0A316MZD0-F1
#
_entry.id   AF-A0A316MZD0-F1
#
_cell.length_a   1.000
_cell.length_b   1.000
_cell.length_c   1.000
_cell.angle_alpha   90.00
_cell.angle_beta   90.00
_cell.angle_gamma   90.00
#
_symmetry.space_group_name_H-M   'P 1'
#
loop_
_entity.id
_entity.type
_entity.pdbx_description
1 polymer ?
#
loop_
_entity_poly.entity_id
_entity_poly.type
_entity_poly.pdbx_seq_one_letter_code
_entity_poly.pdbx_strand_id
1 'polypeptide(L)'
;MLFVIGGGITQDVAATASALYKRGLPWTLIPTTLLSQADSCIGSKTCLNYGHAKNLLGLFCAPRQVHIDPAFTRTLPRDDILSGLGEILRLCVTGGEPSLRLFERLSAGALSGSEAALTQLTHASLSVKTRIIEEDEYELDLRRAMNYAHTIGHAVEALSNYAIPHGVGIALGMLVENAIALQKGMLSKTAFQRIAVLAHALVPETAWKIFSGLGAEALLPLLRNDKKVVGSTLKLALLQDIGHIVFADLPLDERGTKTVRNAIHEVLEMRS
;
A
#
# COMPACT_ATOMS: atom_id res chain seq x y z
N MET A 1 -25.58 15.27 -10.74
CA MET A 1 -24.55 14.22 -10.89
C MET A 1 -23.21 14.92 -10.93
N LEU A 2 -22.22 14.48 -10.15
CA LEU A 2 -20.85 15.00 -10.17
C LEU A 2 -19.94 14.03 -10.93
N PHE A 3 -19.16 14.53 -11.88
CA PHE A 3 -18.11 13.75 -12.55
C PHE A 3 -16.75 14.16 -11.98
N VAL A 4 -15.99 13.18 -11.51
CA VAL A 4 -14.71 13.38 -10.82
C VAL A 4 -13.62 12.79 -11.69
N ILE A 5 -12.73 13.64 -12.21
CA ILE A 5 -11.61 13.24 -13.06
C ILE A 5 -10.33 13.60 -12.31
N GLY A 6 -9.55 12.59 -11.90
CA GLY A 6 -8.32 12.82 -11.15
C GLY A 6 -7.81 11.58 -10.42
N GLY A 7 -6.73 11.73 -9.66
CA GLY A 7 -6.19 10.69 -8.78
C GLY A 7 -6.92 10.59 -7.44
N GLY A 8 -6.34 9.84 -6.50
CA GLY A 8 -6.92 9.58 -5.18
C GLY A 8 -7.23 10.83 -4.34
N ILE A 9 -6.41 11.89 -4.45
CA ILE A 9 -6.66 13.15 -3.74
C ILE A 9 -7.96 13.81 -4.24
N THR A 10 -8.10 13.93 -5.56
CA THR A 10 -9.32 14.50 -6.18
C THR A 10 -10.55 13.65 -5.86
N GLN A 11 -10.39 12.33 -5.87
CA GLN A 11 -11.42 11.38 -5.45
C GLN A 11 -11.90 11.68 -4.03
N ASP A 12 -11.00 11.79 -3.05
CA ASP A 12 -11.38 11.96 -1.64
C ASP A 12 -12.04 13.31 -1.35
N VAL A 13 -11.54 14.39 -1.94
CA VAL A 13 -12.16 15.71 -1.82
C VAL A 13 -13.56 15.69 -2.42
N ALA A 14 -13.71 15.13 -3.62
CA ALA A 14 -14.98 15.11 -4.31
C ALA A 14 -16.01 14.19 -3.64
N ALA A 15 -15.61 13.02 -3.16
CA ALA A 15 -16.46 12.11 -2.41
C ALA A 15 -16.97 12.75 -1.11
N THR A 16 -16.10 13.45 -0.38
CA THR A 16 -16.51 14.20 0.83
C THR A 16 -17.50 15.31 0.49
N ALA A 17 -17.19 16.14 -0.51
CA ALA A 17 -18.09 17.21 -0.95
C ALA A 17 -19.45 16.65 -1.42
N SER A 18 -19.42 15.52 -2.12
CA SER A 18 -20.59 14.81 -2.62
C SER A 18 -21.48 14.30 -1.48
N ALA A 19 -20.90 13.73 -0.42
CA ALA A 19 -21.64 13.27 0.75
C ALA A 19 -22.26 14.43 1.56
N LEU A 20 -21.55 15.55 1.69
CA LEU A 20 -22.01 16.72 2.45
C LEU A 20 -23.06 17.54 1.69
N TYR A 21 -22.95 17.64 0.36
CA TYR A 21 -23.84 18.46 -0.44
C TYR A 21 -25.28 17.94 -0.39
N LYS A 22 -26.17 18.71 0.22
CA LYS A 22 -27.61 18.39 0.36
C LYS A 22 -27.88 16.95 0.85
N ARG A 23 -27.01 16.43 1.73
CA ARG A 23 -27.06 15.05 2.28
C ARG A 23 -26.81 13.94 1.26
N GLY A 24 -26.12 14.24 0.16
CA GLY A 24 -25.69 13.25 -0.82
C GLY A 24 -26.00 13.68 -2.24
N LEU A 25 -24.95 13.76 -3.06
CA LEU A 25 -25.02 13.90 -4.50
C LEU A 25 -24.55 12.58 -5.16
N PRO A 26 -25.23 12.06 -6.18
CA PRO A 26 -24.66 10.97 -6.97
C PRO A 26 -23.42 11.44 -7.73
N TRP A 27 -22.36 10.63 -7.71
CA TRP A 27 -21.10 10.96 -8.38
C TRP A 27 -20.49 9.75 -9.10
N THR A 28 -19.65 10.03 -10.10
CA THR A 28 -18.95 9.08 -10.95
C THR A 28 -17.45 9.42 -10.96
N LEU A 29 -16.59 8.40 -10.88
CA LEU A 29 -15.14 8.55 -10.87
C LEU A 29 -14.51 8.12 -12.21
N ILE A 30 -13.56 8.92 -12.69
CA ILE A 30 -12.67 8.64 -13.81
C ILE A 30 -11.23 8.76 -13.27
N PRO A 31 -10.66 7.67 -12.73
CA PRO A 31 -9.36 7.71 -12.06
C PRO A 31 -8.21 7.88 -13.06
N THR A 32 -7.35 8.88 -12.84
CA THR A 32 -6.28 9.25 -13.79
C THR A 32 -4.88 8.81 -13.36
N THR A 33 -4.71 8.32 -12.13
CA THR A 33 -3.43 7.74 -11.67
C THR A 33 -3.53 6.23 -11.57
N LEU A 34 -2.43 5.51 -11.82
CA LEU A 34 -2.42 4.04 -11.74
C LEU A 34 -2.89 3.54 -10.37
N LEU A 35 -2.45 4.18 -9.28
CA LEU A 35 -2.89 3.85 -7.93
C LEU A 35 -4.41 3.99 -7.78
N SER A 36 -4.97 5.11 -8.26
CA SER A 36 -6.42 5.31 -8.19
C SER A 36 -7.19 4.32 -9.07
N GLN A 37 -6.62 3.91 -10.21
CA GLN A 37 -7.23 2.92 -11.09
C GLN A 37 -7.19 1.51 -10.48
N ALA A 38 -6.13 1.15 -9.75
CA ALA A 38 -5.88 -0.23 -9.32
C ALA A 38 -6.23 -0.53 -7.86
N ASP A 39 -6.43 0.51 -7.03
CA ASP A 39 -6.73 0.35 -5.61
C ASP A 39 -7.83 1.32 -5.16
N SER A 40 -7.57 2.63 -5.08
CA SER A 40 -8.44 3.55 -4.33
C SER A 40 -9.84 3.72 -4.92
N CYS A 41 -10.06 3.47 -6.21
CA CYS A 41 -11.36 3.66 -6.85
C CYS A 41 -12.49 2.75 -6.31
N ILE A 42 -12.13 1.66 -5.62
CA ILE A 42 -13.10 0.75 -4.99
C ILE A 42 -12.86 0.63 -3.48
N GLY A 43 -13.93 0.34 -2.73
CA GLY A 43 -13.89 0.18 -1.27
C GLY A 43 -14.42 1.36 -0.46
N SER A 44 -15.00 2.37 -1.12
CA SER A 44 -15.85 3.43 -0.57
C SER A 44 -15.20 4.37 0.45
N LYS A 45 -13.95 4.13 0.83
CA LYS A 45 -13.24 4.93 1.82
C LYS A 45 -12.79 6.25 1.22
N THR A 46 -13.08 7.30 1.95
CA THR A 46 -12.58 8.63 1.65
C THR A 46 -12.18 9.32 2.93
N CYS A 47 -11.02 9.98 2.91
CA CYS A 47 -10.55 10.73 4.06
C CYS A 47 -9.99 12.11 3.67
N LEU A 48 -10.16 13.08 4.57
CA LEU A 48 -9.46 14.36 4.51
C LEU A 48 -8.43 14.47 5.64
N ASN A 49 -7.34 15.18 5.34
CA ASN A 49 -6.37 15.59 6.33
C ASN A 49 -6.97 16.69 7.22
N TYR A 50 -6.57 16.73 8.50
CA TYR A 50 -6.97 17.78 9.42
C TYR A 50 -5.78 18.18 10.30
N GLY A 51 -5.37 19.45 10.21
CA GLY A 51 -4.12 19.92 10.81
C GLY A 51 -2.92 19.12 10.31
N HIS A 52 -2.14 18.54 11.23
CA HIS A 52 -0.99 17.68 10.92
C HIS A 52 -1.34 16.19 10.77
N ALA A 53 -2.61 15.80 10.97
CA ALA A 53 -3.03 14.41 10.91
C ALA A 53 -3.53 14.03 9.50
N LYS A 54 -2.89 13.02 8.90
CA LYS A 54 -3.28 12.43 7.60
C LYS A 54 -4.55 11.58 7.78
N ASN A 55 -5.49 11.70 6.84
CA ASN A 55 -6.69 10.87 6.75
C ASN A 55 -7.55 10.81 8.03
N LEU A 56 -7.62 11.89 8.80
CA LEU A 56 -8.34 11.91 10.09
C LEU A 56 -9.86 11.97 9.91
N LEU A 57 -10.34 12.77 8.95
CA LEU A 57 -11.77 12.98 8.73
C LEU A 57 -12.24 12.01 7.65
N GLY A 58 -12.70 10.83 8.06
CA GLY A 58 -13.09 9.75 7.15
C GLY A 58 -14.61 9.54 7.05
N LEU A 59 -15.07 9.08 5.88
CA LEU A 59 -16.41 8.52 5.69
C LEU A 59 -16.39 7.42 4.62
N PHE A 60 -17.49 6.65 4.57
CA PHE A 60 -17.75 5.72 3.47
C PHE A 60 -18.69 6.38 2.46
N CYS A 61 -18.20 6.67 1.25
CA CYS A 61 -18.96 7.22 0.14
C CYS A 61 -18.52 6.58 -1.18
N ALA A 62 -19.27 5.59 -1.67
CA ALA A 62 -19.00 4.95 -2.95
C ALA A 62 -19.43 5.84 -4.13
N PRO A 63 -18.67 5.87 -5.24
CA PRO A 63 -19.17 6.38 -6.50
C PRO A 63 -20.26 5.45 -7.05
N ARG A 64 -21.18 5.98 -7.86
CA ARG A 64 -22.14 5.13 -8.60
C ARG A 64 -21.48 4.33 -9.70
N GLN A 65 -20.44 4.88 -10.32
CA GLN A 65 -19.72 4.28 -11.43
C GLN A 65 -18.24 4.67 -11.38
N VAL A 66 -17.38 3.77 -11.83
CA VAL A 66 -15.95 4.00 -12.03
C VAL A 66 -15.63 3.68 -13.50
N HIS A 67 -15.03 4.63 -14.23
CA HIS A 67 -14.59 4.43 -15.61
C HIS A 67 -13.07 4.48 -15.67
N ILE A 68 -12.44 3.31 -15.76
CA ILE A 68 -10.99 3.19 -15.89
C ILE A 68 -10.62 3.27 -17.37
N ASP A 69 -9.81 4.26 -17.73
CA ASP A 69 -9.19 4.38 -19.05
C ASP A 69 -7.66 4.20 -18.91
N PRO A 70 -7.10 3.08 -19.42
CA PRO A 70 -5.66 2.84 -19.40
C PRO A 70 -4.83 3.92 -20.12
N ALA A 71 -5.43 4.67 -21.05
CA ALA A 71 -4.69 5.70 -21.79
C ALA A 71 -4.11 6.79 -20.88
N PHE A 72 -4.69 7.03 -19.70
CA PHE A 72 -4.12 7.96 -18.71
C PHE A 72 -2.72 7.52 -18.24
N THR A 73 -2.39 6.23 -18.24
CA THR A 73 -1.05 5.79 -17.80
C THR A 73 0.06 6.21 -18.75
N ARG A 74 -0.26 6.57 -20.00
CA ARG A 74 0.73 7.00 -21.01
C ARG A 74 1.44 8.31 -20.66
N THR A 75 0.76 9.18 -19.91
CA THR A 75 1.28 10.52 -19.55
C THR A 75 1.65 10.64 -18.08
N LEU A 76 1.51 9.56 -17.30
CA LEU A 76 1.85 9.60 -15.89
C LEU A 76 3.37 9.73 -15.67
N PRO A 77 3.79 10.57 -14.72
CA PRO A 77 5.16 10.54 -14.22
C PRO A 77 5.56 9.13 -13.76
N ARG A 78 6.84 8.81 -13.89
CA ARG A 78 7.37 7.49 -13.49
C ARG A 78 7.08 7.20 -12.01
N ASP A 79 7.18 8.20 -11.14
CA ASP A 79 6.92 8.02 -9.72
C ASP A 79 5.45 7.64 -9.43
N ASP A 80 4.49 8.14 -10.22
CA ASP A 80 3.08 7.75 -10.10
C ASP A 80 2.83 6.33 -10.61
N ILE A 81 3.57 5.87 -11.62
CA ILE A 81 3.56 4.47 -12.06
C ILE A 81 4.14 3.57 -10.96
N LEU A 82 5.30 3.91 -10.38
CA LEU A 82 5.91 3.13 -9.30
C LEU A 82 5.01 3.08 -8.06
N SER A 83 4.38 4.20 -7.70
CA SER A 83 3.39 4.28 -6.63
C SER A 83 2.20 3.36 -6.89
N GLY A 84 1.63 3.36 -8.10
CA GLY A 84 0.55 2.42 -8.43
C GLY A 84 0.99 0.95 -8.39
N LEU A 85 2.18 0.64 -8.90
CA LEU A 85 2.72 -0.72 -8.90
C LEU A 85 3.01 -1.25 -7.50
N GLY A 86 3.38 -0.39 -6.55
CA GLY A 86 3.59 -0.78 -5.16
C GLY A 86 2.33 -1.38 -4.52
N GLU A 87 1.19 -0.72 -4.74
CA GLU A 87 -0.10 -1.21 -4.24
C GLU A 87 -0.59 -2.45 -4.99
N ILE A 88 -0.42 -2.47 -6.32
CA ILE A 88 -0.73 -3.64 -7.12
C ILE A 88 0.07 -4.85 -6.63
N LEU A 89 1.38 -4.70 -6.36
CA LEU A 89 2.19 -5.80 -5.85
C LEU A 89 1.69 -6.25 -4.47
N ARG A 90 1.39 -5.32 -3.57
CA ARG A 90 0.82 -5.62 -2.24
C ARG A 90 -0.47 -6.41 -2.34
N LEU A 91 -1.39 -6.02 -3.22
CA LEU A 91 -2.64 -6.72 -3.48
C LEU A 91 -2.39 -8.06 -4.18
N CYS A 92 -1.47 -8.16 -5.13
CA CYS A 92 -1.11 -9.42 -5.77
C CYS A 92 -0.51 -10.44 -4.80
N VAL A 93 0.28 -10.00 -3.81
CA VAL A 93 0.78 -10.85 -2.72
C VAL A 93 -0.38 -11.29 -1.82
N THR A 94 -1.29 -10.37 -1.50
CA THR A 94 -2.50 -10.64 -0.68
C THR A 94 -3.46 -11.61 -1.38
N GLY A 95 -3.57 -11.54 -2.71
CA GLY A 95 -4.42 -12.39 -3.53
C GLY A 95 -3.89 -13.80 -3.78
N GLY A 96 -2.66 -14.08 -3.30
CA GLY A 96 -2.06 -15.38 -3.38
C GLY A 96 -1.23 -15.63 -4.64
N GLU A 97 -0.84 -16.89 -4.77
CA GLU A 97 0.13 -17.34 -5.76
C GLU A 97 -0.26 -17.04 -7.23
N PRO A 98 -1.53 -17.15 -7.67
CA PRO A 98 -1.91 -16.82 -9.04
C PRO A 98 -1.67 -15.34 -9.40
N SER A 99 -2.02 -14.42 -8.50
CA SER A 99 -1.86 -12.97 -8.73
C SER A 99 -0.39 -12.55 -8.61
N LEU A 100 0.39 -13.16 -7.72
CA LEU A 100 1.83 -12.92 -7.65
C LEU A 100 2.55 -13.36 -8.94
N ARG A 101 2.25 -14.56 -9.47
CA ARG A 101 2.84 -15.03 -10.74
C ARG A 101 2.50 -14.15 -11.93
N LEU A 102 1.28 -13.61 -11.95
CA LEU A 102 0.88 -12.64 -12.96
C LEU A 102 1.73 -11.37 -12.86
N PHE A 103 1.96 -10.88 -11.63
CA PHE A 103 2.85 -9.75 -11.39
C PHE A 103 4.28 -10.05 -11.85
N GLU A 104 4.86 -11.18 -11.46
CA GLU A 104 6.20 -11.62 -11.87
C GLU A 104 6.37 -11.54 -13.40
N ARG A 105 5.42 -12.12 -14.14
CA ARG A 105 5.43 -12.18 -15.60
C ARG A 105 5.33 -10.80 -16.27
N LEU A 106 4.54 -9.89 -15.71
CA LEU A 106 4.25 -8.59 -16.32
C LEU A 106 5.13 -7.46 -15.79
N SER A 107 5.83 -7.68 -14.68
CA SER A 107 6.62 -6.66 -13.95
C SER A 107 7.57 -5.87 -14.86
N ALA A 108 8.35 -6.55 -15.70
CA ALA A 108 9.30 -5.91 -16.60
C ALA A 108 8.61 -4.97 -17.61
N GLY A 109 7.47 -5.40 -18.17
CA GLY A 109 6.67 -4.57 -19.08
C GLY A 109 5.99 -3.41 -18.36
N ALA A 110 5.49 -3.64 -17.15
CA ALA A 110 4.87 -2.60 -16.35
C ALA A 110 5.88 -1.51 -15.96
N LEU A 111 7.09 -1.91 -15.55
CA LEU A 111 8.21 -1.02 -15.22
C LEU A 111 8.71 -0.21 -16.42
N SER A 112 8.51 -0.69 -17.65
CA SER A 112 8.81 0.05 -18.88
C SER A 112 7.63 0.89 -19.40
N GLY A 113 6.50 0.91 -18.67
CA GLY A 113 5.32 1.71 -19.03
C GLY A 113 4.40 1.04 -20.06
N SER A 114 4.47 -0.28 -20.25
CA SER A 114 3.56 -1.01 -21.13
C SER A 114 2.12 -0.93 -20.63
N GLU A 115 1.27 -0.19 -21.36
CA GLU A 115 -0.16 -0.06 -21.06
C GLU A 115 -0.85 -1.43 -20.95
N ALA A 116 -0.50 -2.39 -21.80
CA ALA A 116 -1.08 -3.73 -21.76
C ALA A 116 -0.72 -4.49 -20.47
N ALA A 117 0.51 -4.32 -19.98
CA ALA A 117 0.94 -4.91 -18.71
C ALA A 117 0.24 -4.23 -17.54
N LEU A 118 0.24 -2.88 -17.52
CA LEU A 118 -0.43 -2.09 -16.49
C LEU A 118 -1.92 -2.40 -16.40
N THR A 119 -2.62 -2.50 -17.54
CA THR A 119 -4.06 -2.83 -17.59
C THR A 119 -4.35 -4.19 -16.97
N GLN A 120 -3.57 -5.22 -17.34
CA GLN A 120 -3.76 -6.57 -16.79
C GLN A 120 -3.49 -6.62 -15.28
N LEU A 121 -2.47 -5.89 -14.82
CA LEU A 121 -2.15 -5.78 -13.40
C LEU A 121 -3.20 -5.00 -12.61
N THR A 122 -3.72 -3.90 -13.16
CA THR A 122 -4.86 -3.16 -12.61
C THR A 122 -6.07 -4.08 -12.44
N HIS A 123 -6.42 -4.86 -13.47
CA HIS A 123 -7.53 -5.81 -13.39
C HIS A 123 -7.31 -6.87 -12.29
N ALA A 124 -6.10 -7.42 -12.19
CA ALA A 124 -5.76 -8.42 -11.17
C ALA A 124 -5.87 -7.84 -9.75
N SER A 125 -5.33 -6.64 -9.54
CA SER A 125 -5.40 -5.90 -8.28
C SER A 125 -6.84 -5.67 -7.84
N LEU A 126 -7.68 -5.15 -8.74
CA LEU A 126 -9.11 -4.95 -8.47
C LEU A 126 -9.84 -6.26 -8.21
N SER A 127 -9.52 -7.33 -8.94
CA SER A 127 -10.14 -8.64 -8.72
C SER A 127 -9.86 -9.18 -7.31
N VAL A 128 -8.65 -8.99 -6.79
CA VAL A 128 -8.31 -9.36 -5.40
C VAL A 128 -9.09 -8.50 -4.42
N LYS A 129 -9.07 -7.19 -4.62
CA LYS A 129 -9.69 -6.23 -3.70
C LYS A 129 -11.22 -6.38 -3.66
N THR A 130 -11.87 -6.64 -4.79
CA THR A 130 -13.32 -6.91 -4.86
C THR A 130 -13.71 -8.09 -3.99
N ARG A 131 -13.00 -9.22 -4.08
CA ARG A 131 -13.28 -10.41 -3.23
C ARG A 131 -13.23 -10.07 -1.74
N ILE A 132 -12.22 -9.30 -1.33
CA ILE A 132 -12.06 -8.89 0.07
C ILE A 132 -13.19 -7.93 0.50
N ILE A 133 -13.57 -6.97 -0.34
CA ILE A 133 -14.66 -6.02 -0.04
C ILE A 133 -16.02 -6.72 0.04
N GLU A 134 -16.28 -7.68 -0.84
CA GLU A 134 -17.53 -8.46 -0.85
C GLU A 134 -17.68 -9.31 0.42
N GLU A 135 -16.56 -9.75 1.01
CA GLU A 135 -16.55 -10.47 2.29
C GLU A 135 -16.59 -9.52 3.51
N ASP A 136 -15.90 -8.37 3.46
CA ASP A 136 -15.82 -7.40 4.56
C ASP A 136 -15.77 -5.95 4.04
N GLU A 137 -16.94 -5.37 3.78
CA GLU A 137 -17.06 -4.02 3.23
C GLU A 137 -16.57 -2.94 4.21
N TYR A 138 -16.68 -3.13 5.53
CA TYR A 138 -16.47 -2.07 6.52
C TYR A 138 -15.17 -2.20 7.34
N GLU A 139 -14.27 -3.12 6.99
CA GLU A 139 -13.01 -3.37 7.72
C GLU A 139 -13.17 -3.83 9.16
N LEU A 140 -14.13 -4.72 9.39
CA LEU A 140 -14.36 -5.28 10.71
C LEU A 140 -13.35 -6.38 11.05
N ASP A 141 -12.86 -7.14 10.06
CA ASP A 141 -11.95 -8.28 10.28
C ASP A 141 -11.00 -8.54 9.09
N LEU A 142 -11.44 -9.33 8.10
CA LEU A 142 -10.66 -9.75 6.92
C LEU A 142 -10.00 -8.58 6.18
N ARG A 143 -10.72 -7.47 5.99
CA ARG A 143 -10.21 -6.35 5.21
C ARG A 143 -9.11 -5.59 5.96
N ARG A 144 -8.90 -5.83 7.27
CA ARG A 144 -7.71 -5.34 7.99
C ARG A 144 -6.42 -5.99 7.47
N ALA A 145 -6.47 -7.17 6.87
CA ALA A 145 -5.32 -7.80 6.21
C ALA A 145 -4.79 -6.96 5.04
N MET A 146 -5.63 -6.10 4.44
CA MET A 146 -5.18 -5.14 3.41
C MET A 146 -4.18 -4.10 3.94
N ASN A 147 -4.04 -3.95 5.26
CA ASN A 147 -3.03 -3.08 5.87
C ASN A 147 -1.62 -3.71 5.91
N TYR A 148 -1.42 -4.90 5.36
CA TYR A 148 -0.08 -5.46 5.14
C TYR A 148 0.83 -4.44 4.45
N ALA A 149 2.07 -4.29 4.94
CA ALA A 149 3.07 -3.31 4.53
C ALA A 149 2.80 -1.83 4.90
N HIS A 150 1.60 -1.49 5.39
CA HIS A 150 1.25 -0.09 5.63
C HIS A 150 1.80 0.45 6.96
N THR A 151 2.19 -0.40 7.91
CA THR A 151 2.67 0.10 9.20
C THR A 151 4.07 0.70 9.04
N ILE A 152 4.98 -0.02 8.40
CA ILE A 152 6.28 0.54 8.04
C ILE A 152 6.16 1.54 6.89
N GLY A 153 5.34 1.26 5.86
CA GLY A 153 5.21 2.14 4.71
C GLY A 153 4.75 3.55 5.06
N HIS A 154 3.71 3.68 5.91
CA HIS A 154 3.25 4.99 6.38
C HIS A 154 4.28 5.70 7.27
N ALA A 155 5.06 4.96 8.07
CA ALA A 155 6.12 5.55 8.88
C ALA A 155 7.23 6.13 7.99
N VAL A 156 7.61 5.43 6.92
CA VAL A 156 8.58 5.93 5.92
C VAL A 156 8.05 7.17 5.21
N GLU A 157 6.79 7.15 4.75
CA GLU A 157 6.16 8.34 4.13
C GLU A 157 6.23 9.55 5.06
N ALA A 158 5.77 9.39 6.30
CA ALA A 158 5.73 10.48 7.28
C ALA A 158 7.13 11.05 7.58
N LEU A 159 8.12 10.17 7.79
CA LEU A 159 9.49 10.58 8.08
C LEU A 159 10.19 11.23 6.89
N SER A 160 9.82 10.83 5.67
CA SER A 160 10.32 11.47 4.45
C SER A 160 9.66 12.83 4.17
N ASN A 161 8.79 13.32 5.07
CA ASN A 161 7.91 14.46 4.82
C ASN A 161 7.14 14.31 3.49
N TYR A 162 6.68 13.08 3.21
CA TYR A 162 5.98 12.69 1.99
C TYR A 162 6.77 12.88 0.69
N ALA A 163 8.10 12.94 0.76
CA ALA A 163 8.97 12.91 -0.42
C ALA A 163 8.98 11.53 -1.09
N ILE A 164 8.72 10.46 -0.34
CA ILE A 164 8.53 9.11 -0.89
C ILE A 164 7.04 8.92 -1.25
N PRO A 165 6.70 8.61 -2.52
CA PRO A 165 5.31 8.33 -2.92
C PRO A 165 4.73 7.13 -2.18
N HIS A 166 3.42 7.15 -1.96
CA HIS A 166 2.72 6.16 -1.13
C HIS A 166 3.07 4.70 -1.46
N GLY A 167 2.86 4.25 -2.70
CA GLY A 167 3.13 2.84 -3.04
C GLY A 167 4.61 2.48 -3.05
N VAL A 168 5.52 3.44 -3.23
CA VAL A 168 6.96 3.22 -3.02
C VAL A 168 7.25 2.99 -1.53
N GLY A 169 6.60 3.77 -0.66
CA GLY A 169 6.61 3.53 0.79
C GLY A 169 6.06 2.15 1.15
N ILE A 170 4.97 1.71 0.51
CA ILE A 170 4.41 0.37 0.69
C ILE A 170 5.38 -0.72 0.19
N ALA A 171 6.11 -0.50 -0.91
CA ALA A 171 7.14 -1.44 -1.35
C ALA A 171 8.28 -1.59 -0.32
N LEU A 172 8.76 -0.48 0.26
CA LEU A 172 9.70 -0.51 1.38
C LEU A 172 9.09 -1.20 2.62
N GLY A 173 7.81 -0.94 2.89
CA GLY A 173 7.06 -1.59 3.95
C GLY A 173 7.01 -3.11 3.79
N MET A 174 6.75 -3.61 2.57
CA MET A 174 6.76 -5.05 2.27
C MET A 174 8.13 -5.65 2.55
N LEU A 175 9.22 -4.98 2.16
CA LEU A 175 10.58 -5.46 2.41
C LEU A 175 10.87 -5.62 3.91
N VAL A 176 10.57 -4.59 4.70
CA VAL A 176 10.85 -4.61 6.15
C VAL A 176 9.89 -5.54 6.90
N GLU A 177 8.59 -5.48 6.63
CA GLU A 177 7.61 -6.33 7.33
C GLU A 177 7.80 -7.82 6.98
N ASN A 178 8.20 -8.15 5.74
CA ASN A 178 8.53 -9.52 5.40
C ASN A 178 9.85 -10.00 6.00
N ALA A 179 10.84 -9.11 6.17
CA ALA A 179 12.06 -9.43 6.92
C ALA A 179 11.73 -9.72 8.40
N ILE A 180 10.81 -8.95 9.00
CA ILE A 180 10.28 -9.24 10.35
C ILE A 180 9.59 -10.62 10.39
N ALA A 181 8.75 -10.94 9.40
CA ALA A 181 8.06 -12.23 9.31
C ALA A 181 9.04 -13.41 9.13
N LEU A 182 10.09 -13.22 8.33
CA LEU A 182 11.18 -14.19 8.15
C LEU A 182 11.93 -14.45 9.46
N GLN A 183 12.31 -13.38 10.19
CA GLN A 183 12.98 -13.49 11.49
C GLN A 183 12.11 -14.17 12.56
N LYS A 184 10.79 -14.05 12.46
CA LYS A 184 9.81 -14.75 13.31
C LYS A 184 9.57 -16.21 12.89
N GLY A 185 10.20 -16.68 11.80
CA GLY A 185 9.99 -18.03 11.25
C GLY A 185 8.60 -18.22 10.62
N MET A 186 7.89 -17.13 10.32
CA MET A 186 6.53 -17.17 9.77
C MET A 186 6.55 -17.29 8.25
N LEU A 187 7.49 -16.60 7.59
CA LEU A 187 7.60 -16.55 6.14
C LEU A 187 8.80 -17.38 5.66
N SER A 188 8.63 -18.14 4.58
CA SER A 188 9.75 -18.88 3.98
C SER A 188 10.74 -17.94 3.29
N LYS A 189 12.03 -18.30 3.31
CA LYS A 189 13.08 -17.56 2.60
C LYS A 189 12.79 -17.43 1.10
N THR A 190 12.20 -18.46 0.49
CA THR A 190 11.82 -18.45 -0.93
C THR A 190 10.72 -17.43 -1.22
N ALA A 191 9.66 -17.39 -0.41
CA ALA A 191 8.58 -16.41 -0.57
C ALA A 191 9.10 -14.98 -0.35
N PHE A 192 9.92 -14.78 0.69
CA PHE A 192 10.59 -13.52 0.95
C PHE A 192 11.39 -13.01 -0.27
N GLN A 193 12.28 -13.85 -0.81
CA GLN A 193 13.14 -13.47 -1.94
C GLN A 193 12.34 -13.11 -3.21
N ARG A 194 11.28 -13.86 -3.52
CA ARG A 194 10.40 -13.57 -4.67
C ARG A 194 9.79 -12.18 -4.56
N ILE A 195 9.21 -11.87 -3.41
CA ILE A 195 8.57 -10.56 -3.17
C ILE A 195 9.61 -9.46 -3.10
N ALA A 196 10.77 -9.72 -2.48
CA ALA A 196 11.83 -8.73 -2.31
C ALA A 196 12.40 -8.25 -3.64
N VAL A 197 12.64 -9.16 -4.61
CA VAL A 197 13.10 -8.79 -5.95
C VAL A 197 12.11 -7.84 -6.64
N LEU A 198 10.82 -8.15 -6.56
CA LEU A 198 9.77 -7.32 -7.17
C LEU A 198 9.67 -5.96 -6.47
N ALA A 199 9.59 -5.95 -5.14
CA ALA A 199 9.46 -4.72 -4.35
C ALA A 199 10.69 -3.82 -4.53
N HIS A 200 11.90 -4.37 -4.55
CA HIS A 200 13.12 -3.61 -4.79
C HIS A 200 13.11 -2.90 -6.15
N ALA A 201 12.61 -3.57 -7.20
CA ALA A 201 12.50 -2.97 -8.54
C ALA A 201 11.51 -1.79 -8.60
N LEU A 202 10.61 -1.66 -7.62
CA LEU A 202 9.65 -0.55 -7.52
C LEU A 202 10.20 0.65 -6.74
N VAL A 203 11.32 0.52 -6.05
CA VAL A 203 11.90 1.59 -5.23
C VAL A 203 13.01 2.31 -6.01
N PRO A 204 12.82 3.59 -6.38
CA PRO A 204 13.84 4.35 -7.09
C PRO A 204 15.01 4.69 -6.16
N GLU A 205 16.18 4.92 -6.75
CA GLU A 205 17.42 5.24 -6.04
C GLU A 205 17.29 6.46 -5.10
N THR A 206 16.46 7.45 -5.46
CA THR A 206 16.15 8.61 -4.61
C THR A 206 15.44 8.19 -3.32
N ALA A 207 14.44 7.31 -3.40
CA ALA A 207 13.74 6.78 -2.24
C ALA A 207 14.64 5.91 -1.38
N TRP A 208 15.52 5.10 -2.01
CA TRP A 208 16.53 4.32 -1.28
C TRP A 208 17.47 5.21 -0.47
N LYS A 209 17.98 6.30 -1.04
CA LYS A 209 18.84 7.26 -0.33
C LYS A 209 18.14 7.88 0.88
N ILE A 210 16.88 8.28 0.72
CA ILE A 210 16.07 8.81 1.83
C ILE A 210 15.91 7.75 2.91
N PHE A 211 15.48 6.54 2.54
CA PHE A 211 15.25 5.44 3.49
C PHE A 211 16.53 5.05 4.27
N SER A 212 17.67 4.95 3.59
CA SER A 212 18.98 4.72 4.25
C SER A 212 19.35 5.85 5.22
N GLY A 213 19.01 7.11 4.89
CA GLY A 213 19.29 8.26 5.74
C GLY A 213 18.38 8.39 6.98
N LEU A 214 17.15 7.84 6.93
CA LEU A 214 16.23 7.85 8.07
C LEU A 214 16.77 6.99 9.23
N GLY A 215 17.29 5.80 8.91
CA GLY A 215 17.75 4.82 9.89
C GLY A 215 16.63 4.23 10.77
N ALA A 216 16.92 3.13 11.45
CA ALA A 216 15.93 2.44 12.29
C ALA A 216 15.43 3.30 13.47
N GLU A 217 16.31 4.12 14.06
CA GLU A 217 15.97 4.93 15.23
C GLU A 217 14.91 5.99 14.94
N ALA A 218 14.81 6.49 13.70
CA ALA A 218 13.76 7.43 13.33
C ALA A 218 12.38 6.75 13.20
N LEU A 219 12.33 5.47 12.79
CA LEU A 219 11.08 4.73 12.62
C LEU A 219 10.46 4.29 13.95
N LEU A 220 11.28 3.88 14.93
CA LEU A 220 10.79 3.31 16.18
C LEU A 220 9.81 4.21 16.95
N PRO A 221 10.01 5.53 17.10
CA PRO A 221 9.04 6.42 17.76
C PRO A 221 7.67 6.47 17.05
N LEU A 222 7.65 6.43 15.72
CA LEU A 222 6.38 6.44 14.97
C LEU A 222 5.62 5.13 15.17
N LEU A 223 6.33 4.00 15.22
CA LEU A 223 5.71 2.69 15.50
C LEU A 223 5.08 2.62 16.90
N ARG A 224 5.67 3.32 17.89
CA ARG A 224 5.10 3.40 19.25
C ARG A 224 3.81 4.24 19.32
N ASN A 225 3.65 5.18 18.40
CA ASN A 225 2.48 6.06 18.33
C ASN A 225 1.44 5.59 17.30
N ASP A 226 1.63 4.41 16.68
CA ASP A 226 0.67 3.86 15.72
C ASP A 226 -0.65 3.52 16.42
N LYS A 227 -1.78 3.82 15.78
CA LYS A 227 -3.12 3.51 16.30
C LYS A 227 -3.38 2.01 16.55
N LYS A 228 -2.54 1.13 16.01
CA LYS A 228 -2.60 -0.34 16.20
C LYS A 228 -1.85 -0.80 17.47
N VAL A 229 -1.27 0.11 18.24
CA VAL A 229 -0.65 -0.19 19.53
C VAL A 229 -1.72 -0.43 20.59
N VAL A 230 -1.61 -1.55 21.30
CA VAL A 230 -2.43 -1.89 22.47
C VAL A 230 -1.48 -2.16 23.63
N GLY A 231 -1.49 -1.25 24.62
CA GLY A 231 -0.52 -1.28 25.72
C GLY A 231 0.91 -1.06 25.21
N SER A 232 1.77 -2.07 25.37
CA SER A 232 3.16 -2.06 24.93
C SER A 232 3.41 -2.91 23.68
N THR A 233 2.36 -3.28 22.94
CA THR A 233 2.44 -4.21 21.81
C THR A 233 1.84 -3.59 20.57
N LEU A 234 2.57 -3.63 19.46
CA LEU A 234 2.09 -3.25 18.15
C LEU A 234 1.57 -4.48 17.41
N LYS A 235 0.31 -4.43 16.93
CA LYS A 235 -0.25 -5.47 16.06
C LYS A 235 0.10 -5.20 14.61
N LEU A 236 0.96 -6.04 14.03
CA LEU A 236 1.35 -5.98 12.62
C LEU A 236 0.55 -6.98 11.79
N ALA A 237 0.21 -6.61 10.56
CA ALA A 237 -0.28 -7.54 9.55
C ALA A 237 0.92 -8.12 8.81
N LEU A 238 1.32 -9.36 9.14
CA LEU A 238 2.50 -10.01 8.59
C LEU A 238 2.11 -11.13 7.63
N LEU A 239 2.91 -11.30 6.58
CA LEU A 239 2.76 -12.39 5.64
C LEU A 239 3.30 -13.69 6.26
N GLN A 240 2.45 -14.72 6.35
CA GLN A 240 2.86 -16.07 6.75
C GLN A 240 3.13 -16.93 5.51
N ASP A 241 2.28 -16.82 4.50
CA ASP A 241 2.50 -17.39 3.17
C ASP A 241 1.90 -16.46 2.12
N ILE A 242 2.25 -16.64 0.85
CA ILE A 242 1.70 -15.84 -0.24
C ILE A 242 0.18 -16.07 -0.30
N GLY A 243 -0.59 -15.00 -0.05
CA GLY A 243 -2.05 -15.03 0.07
C GLY A 243 -2.58 -15.26 1.49
N HIS A 244 -1.69 -15.41 2.48
CA HIS A 244 -2.06 -15.64 3.87
C HIS A 244 -1.37 -14.64 4.80
N ILE A 245 -2.15 -13.64 5.23
CA ILE A 245 -1.72 -12.58 6.14
C ILE A 245 -2.34 -12.83 7.51
N VAL A 246 -1.53 -12.70 8.56
CA VAL A 246 -1.95 -12.89 9.94
C VAL A 246 -1.57 -11.69 10.78
N PHE A 247 -2.32 -11.43 11.85
CA PHE A 247 -1.94 -10.43 12.83
C PHE A 247 -0.93 -11.02 13.82
N ALA A 248 0.24 -10.41 13.88
CA ALA A 248 1.31 -10.81 14.79
C ALA A 248 1.67 -9.68 15.74
N ASP A 249 1.89 -10.04 16.99
CA ASP A 249 2.33 -9.11 18.01
C ASP A 249 3.82 -8.81 17.88
N LEU A 250 4.15 -7.52 17.89
CA LEU A 250 5.49 -6.98 18.03
C LEU A 250 5.57 -6.22 19.37
N PRO A 251 6.22 -6.79 20.41
CA PRO A 251 6.49 -6.08 21.64
C PRO A 251 7.30 -4.81 21.36
N LEU A 252 6.96 -3.68 21.96
CA LEU A 252 7.68 -2.40 21.78
C LEU A 252 8.83 -2.22 22.80
N ASP A 253 9.34 -3.33 23.32
CA ASP A 253 10.48 -3.44 24.23
C ASP A 253 11.82 -3.56 23.46
N GLU A 254 12.90 -3.85 24.17
CA GLU A 254 14.23 -4.03 23.58
C GLU A 254 14.26 -5.16 22.52
N ARG A 255 13.50 -6.23 22.73
CA ARG A 255 13.48 -7.37 21.80
C ARG A 255 12.82 -7.00 20.49
N GLY A 256 11.64 -6.40 20.53
CA GLY A 256 10.95 -6.04 19.28
C GLY A 256 11.60 -4.86 18.56
N THR A 257 12.17 -3.89 19.29
CA THR A 257 12.99 -2.84 18.66
C THR A 257 14.22 -3.42 17.97
N LYS A 258 14.88 -4.43 18.56
CA LYS A 258 15.97 -5.17 17.91
C LYS A 258 15.51 -5.92 16.66
N THR A 259 14.33 -6.54 16.66
CA THR A 259 13.74 -7.18 15.47
C THR A 259 13.56 -6.18 14.33
N VAL A 260 13.00 -4.99 14.62
CA VAL A 260 12.83 -3.94 13.60
C VAL A 260 14.18 -3.44 13.07
N ARG A 261 15.18 -3.22 13.95
CA ARG A 261 16.53 -2.82 13.54
C ARG A 261 17.17 -3.84 12.60
N ASN A 262 17.13 -5.12 12.97
CA ASN A 262 17.70 -6.19 12.17
C ASN A 262 17.00 -6.29 10.81
N ALA A 263 15.68 -6.17 10.77
CA ALA A 263 14.91 -6.18 9.52
C ALA A 263 15.30 -5.01 8.60
N ILE A 264 15.43 -3.80 9.14
CA ILE A 264 15.88 -2.63 8.36
C ILE A 264 17.31 -2.82 7.87
N HIS A 265 18.20 -3.35 8.71
CA HIS A 265 19.59 -3.64 8.32
C HIS A 265 19.65 -4.65 7.16
N GLU A 266 18.93 -5.77 7.27
CA GLU A 266 18.83 -6.79 6.23
C GLU A 266 18.30 -6.21 4.91
N VAL A 267 17.29 -5.33 4.98
CA VAL A 267 16.76 -4.61 3.82
C VAL A 267 17.79 -3.70 3.16
N LEU A 268 18.61 -3.00 3.95
CA LEU A 268 19.66 -2.14 3.44
C LEU A 268 20.85 -2.93 2.87
N GLU A 269 21.17 -4.10 3.41
CA GLU A 269 22.23 -4.99 2.89
C GLU A 269 21.83 -5.68 1.58
N MET A 270 20.55 -5.98 1.35
CA MET A 270 20.11 -6.55 0.07
C MET A 270 20.22 -5.57 -1.11
N ARG A 271 20.40 -4.27 -0.84
CA ARG A 271 20.62 -3.24 -1.86
C ARG A 271 22.07 -3.23 -2.36
N SER A 272 23.03 -3.56 -1.50
CA SER A 272 24.48 -3.56 -1.81
C SER A 272 24.90 -4.77 -2.62
#